data_AF-A0A291GR61-F1
#
_entry.id   AF-A0A291GR61-F1
#
_cell.length_a   1.000
_cell.length_b   1.000
_cell.length_c   1.000
_cell.angle_alpha   90.00
_cell.angle_beta   90.00
_cell.angle_gamma   90.00
#
_symmetry.space_group_name_H-M   'P 1'
#
loop_
_entity.id
_entity.type
_entity.pdbx_description
1 polymer ?
#
loop_
_entity_poly.entity_id
_entity_poly.type
_entity_poly.pdbx_seq_one_letter_code
_entity_poly.pdbx_strand_id
1 'polypeptide(L)'
;MSTPASSPRHLPPSGPSTPPGLFGGRQAAKLRAAVSADLLPEERASADALVMTAWLTAAQRARYAPSLRSGPSTEEFAQRLADERRVVLEEGADQVPDELDSAAHAERQARQLPLRLVEAGLLLVAFTLLAVTIIQSIRSEAAGIAERVPEQGPILLAVAVVAGLLAALVGAVATRRRDHLLLGWAVSRPGQLGRGLPLRRPLQGESAGPAVARSLGPALLVGAGVLAIVAGAALLLISPMLGDVGGVSHWAPWLLGGGAAALVAAVLLIYLRSRRLRRIVRRSRAAEWIGPTPQVEEPPAV
;
A
#
# COMPACT_ATOMS: atom_id res chain seq x y z
N MET A 1 -14.90 41.55 -35.94
CA MET A 1 -15.76 41.03 -34.86
C MET A 1 -16.03 39.55 -35.11
N SER A 2 -15.48 38.69 -34.26
CA SER A 2 -15.85 37.26 -34.18
C SER A 2 -15.20 36.68 -32.92
N THR A 3 -15.92 36.73 -31.81
CA THR A 3 -15.61 35.98 -30.58
C THR A 3 -15.89 34.50 -30.82
N PRO A 4 -14.95 33.57 -30.60
CA PRO A 4 -15.26 32.15 -30.68
C PRO A 4 -16.06 31.73 -29.45
N ALA A 5 -17.02 30.82 -29.67
CA ALA A 5 -18.01 30.39 -28.68
C ALA A 5 -17.37 29.73 -27.44
N SER A 6 -17.94 30.01 -26.26
CA SER A 6 -17.58 29.39 -25.00
C SER A 6 -17.91 27.89 -25.01
N SER A 7 -16.90 27.05 -24.73
CA SER A 7 -17.02 25.59 -24.67
C SER A 7 -17.98 25.15 -23.52
N PRO A 8 -18.75 24.05 -23.67
CA PRO A 8 -19.77 23.66 -22.69
C PRO A 8 -19.16 23.27 -21.33
N ARG A 9 -19.64 23.92 -20.26
CA ARG A 9 -19.08 23.90 -18.89
C ARG A 9 -19.54 22.70 -18.03
N HIS A 10 -19.77 21.52 -18.60
CA HIS A 10 -20.43 20.41 -17.88
C HIS A 10 -19.78 19.04 -17.96
N LEU A 11 -18.51 18.91 -18.34
CA LEU A 11 -17.79 17.64 -18.19
C LEU A 11 -16.46 17.84 -17.48
N PRO A 12 -16.21 17.17 -16.34
CA PRO A 12 -14.89 17.19 -15.75
C PRO A 12 -13.88 16.49 -16.68
N PRO A 13 -12.65 17.01 -16.78
CA PRO A 13 -11.62 16.41 -17.61
C PRO A 13 -11.29 15.00 -17.13
N SER A 14 -11.14 14.09 -18.08
CA SER A 14 -10.67 12.73 -17.83
C SER A 14 -9.25 12.79 -17.27
N GLY A 15 -9.08 12.51 -15.98
CA GLY A 15 -7.76 12.48 -15.34
C GLY A 15 -6.81 11.47 -15.99
N PRO A 16 -5.48 11.63 -15.81
CA PRO A 16 -4.49 10.83 -16.50
C PRO A 16 -4.60 9.34 -16.15
N SER A 17 -4.60 8.53 -17.21
CA SER A 17 -4.61 7.08 -17.19
C SER A 17 -3.42 6.50 -16.42
N THR A 18 -3.71 5.78 -15.34
CA THR A 18 -2.72 5.05 -14.54
C THR A 18 -2.24 3.76 -15.25
N PRO A 19 -0.93 3.44 -15.28
CA PRO A 19 -0.45 2.25 -15.96
C PRO A 19 -0.82 0.90 -15.26
N PRO A 20 -0.96 -0.20 -16.04
CA PRO A 20 -0.76 -1.63 -15.74
C PRO A 20 -0.85 -2.40 -14.42
N GLY A 21 -1.48 -2.01 -13.31
CA GLY A 21 -1.56 -2.93 -12.15
C GLY A 21 -2.52 -4.13 -12.35
N LEU A 22 -2.00 -5.34 -12.61
CA LEU A 22 -2.71 -6.58 -12.99
C LEU A 22 -3.80 -7.03 -11.97
N PHE A 23 -5.05 -6.94 -12.43
CA PHE A 23 -6.26 -7.69 -12.05
C PHE A 23 -6.79 -7.60 -10.60
N GLY A 24 -7.70 -6.63 -10.38
CA GLY A 24 -8.60 -6.56 -9.21
C GLY A 24 -8.96 -5.13 -8.80
N GLY A 25 -8.00 -4.21 -8.89
CA GLY A 25 -8.17 -2.81 -8.49
C GLY A 25 -8.94 -1.94 -9.49
N ARG A 26 -8.80 -2.23 -10.79
CA ARG A 26 -9.33 -1.38 -11.88
C ARG A 26 -10.85 -1.38 -11.98
N GLN A 27 -11.48 -2.54 -11.88
CA GLN A 27 -12.95 -2.63 -11.92
C GLN A 27 -13.56 -2.02 -10.66
N ALA A 28 -12.97 -2.24 -9.48
CA ALA A 28 -13.47 -1.66 -8.24
C ALA A 28 -13.20 -0.15 -8.12
N ALA A 29 -12.14 0.37 -8.74
CA ALA A 29 -11.86 1.80 -8.85
C ALA A 29 -12.80 2.47 -9.88
N LYS A 30 -13.07 1.84 -11.02
CA LYS A 30 -14.06 2.32 -12.01
C LYS A 30 -15.48 2.31 -11.46
N LEU A 31 -15.91 1.23 -10.79
CA LEU A 31 -17.22 1.16 -10.11
C LEU A 31 -17.35 2.21 -9.01
N ARG A 32 -16.26 2.50 -8.28
CA ARG A 32 -16.27 3.56 -7.26
C ARG A 32 -16.23 4.97 -7.82
N ALA A 33 -15.52 5.19 -8.94
CA ALA A 33 -15.55 6.44 -9.69
C ALA A 33 -16.96 6.74 -10.20
N ALA A 34 -17.66 5.70 -10.69
CA ALA A 34 -19.07 5.78 -11.08
C ALA A 34 -19.99 6.09 -9.89
N VAL A 35 -19.87 5.36 -8.76
CA VAL A 35 -20.67 5.63 -7.55
C VAL A 35 -20.33 6.98 -6.90
N SER A 36 -19.11 7.49 -7.06
CA SER A 36 -18.70 8.79 -6.53
C SER A 36 -19.12 9.97 -7.40
N ALA A 37 -19.45 9.75 -8.68
CA ALA A 37 -19.99 10.78 -9.56
C ALA A 37 -21.41 11.21 -9.11
N ASP A 38 -22.09 10.37 -8.32
CA ASP A 38 -23.47 10.58 -7.90
C ASP A 38 -23.61 11.21 -6.50
N LEU A 39 -22.53 11.44 -5.76
CA LEU A 39 -22.62 12.09 -4.43
C LEU A 39 -22.68 13.60 -4.57
N LEU A 40 -23.60 14.23 -3.84
CA LEU A 40 -23.66 15.68 -3.69
C LEU A 40 -22.35 16.21 -3.05
N PRO A 41 -21.90 17.43 -3.40
CA PRO A 41 -20.67 18.02 -2.85
C PRO A 41 -20.58 17.97 -1.32
N GLU A 42 -21.69 18.23 -0.63
CA GLU A 42 -21.79 18.20 0.84
C GLU A 42 -21.56 16.79 1.44
N GLU A 43 -22.19 15.77 0.86
CA GLU A 43 -22.01 14.37 1.29
C GLU A 43 -20.58 13.89 1.04
N ARG A 44 -19.98 14.32 -0.08
CA ARG A 44 -18.57 14.05 -0.37
C ARG A 44 -17.65 14.76 0.63
N ALA A 45 -17.89 16.03 0.90
CA ALA A 45 -17.07 16.83 1.80
C ALA A 45 -17.06 16.27 3.22
N SER A 46 -18.23 15.91 3.75
CA SER A 46 -18.36 15.30 5.08
C SER A 46 -17.65 13.94 5.17
N ALA A 47 -17.82 13.07 4.17
CA ALA A 47 -17.15 11.77 4.13
C ALA A 47 -15.62 11.91 4.06
N ASP A 48 -15.12 12.81 3.22
CA ASP A 48 -13.69 13.08 3.06
C ASP A 48 -13.10 13.69 4.35
N ALA A 49 -13.82 14.62 4.99
CA ALA A 49 -13.39 15.26 6.24
C ALA A 49 -13.29 14.26 7.40
N LEU A 50 -14.22 13.32 7.53
CA LEU A 50 -14.14 12.25 8.54
C LEU A 50 -12.92 11.35 8.31
N VAL A 51 -12.65 10.99 7.06
CA VAL A 51 -11.49 10.17 6.70
C VAL A 51 -10.18 10.92 6.97
N MET A 52 -10.12 12.21 6.62
CA MET A 52 -8.95 13.06 6.84
C MET A 52 -8.70 13.27 8.34
N THR A 53 -9.76 13.57 9.10
CA THR A 53 -9.69 13.73 10.57
C THR A 53 -9.18 12.47 11.25
N ALA A 54 -9.61 11.29 10.81
CA ALA A 54 -9.13 10.01 11.32
C ALA A 54 -7.70 9.65 10.84
N TRP A 55 -7.20 10.30 9.80
CA TRP A 55 -5.84 10.09 9.28
C TRP A 55 -4.82 11.01 9.94
N LEU A 56 -5.20 12.23 10.27
CA LEU A 56 -4.35 13.19 10.98
C LEU A 56 -4.10 12.77 12.43
N THR A 57 -2.88 13.03 12.91
CA THR A 57 -2.56 12.87 14.33
C THR A 57 -3.22 13.97 15.17
N ALA A 58 -3.39 13.74 16.48
CA ALA A 58 -3.90 14.77 17.39
C ALA A 58 -3.08 16.08 17.32
N ALA A 59 -1.75 15.98 17.26
CA ALA A 59 -0.87 17.13 17.11
C ALA A 59 -0.99 17.84 15.76
N GLN A 60 -1.35 17.12 14.68
CA GLN A 60 -1.64 17.74 13.39
C GLN A 60 -2.97 18.48 13.41
N ARG A 61 -4.01 17.88 13.99
CA ARG A 61 -5.33 18.52 14.14
C ARG A 61 -5.23 19.78 15.01
N ALA A 62 -4.53 19.71 16.14
CA ALA A 62 -4.32 20.86 17.01
C ALA A 62 -3.59 22.02 16.30
N ARG A 63 -2.65 21.72 15.40
CA ARG A 63 -1.95 22.73 14.60
C ARG A 63 -2.83 23.38 13.53
N TYR A 64 -3.77 22.61 12.95
CA TYR A 64 -4.68 23.11 11.92
C TYR A 64 -5.96 23.75 12.49
N ALA A 65 -6.34 23.43 13.72
CA ALA A 65 -7.57 23.92 14.35
C ALA A 65 -7.74 25.45 14.30
N PRO A 66 -6.69 26.28 14.50
CA PRO A 66 -6.81 27.73 14.39
C PRO A 66 -7.23 28.22 13.00
N SER A 67 -6.76 27.58 11.91
CA SER A 67 -7.16 27.99 10.55
C SER A 67 -8.61 27.63 10.24
N LEU A 68 -9.12 26.54 10.83
CA LEU A 68 -10.53 26.15 10.74
C LEU A 68 -11.44 26.92 11.69
N ARG A 69 -10.87 27.68 12.64
CA ARG A 69 -11.59 28.24 13.80
C ARG A 69 -12.39 27.16 14.54
N SER A 70 -11.85 25.95 14.60
CA SER A 70 -12.49 24.82 15.29
C SER A 70 -12.03 24.75 16.74
N GLY A 71 -12.93 24.40 17.65
CA GLY A 71 -12.60 24.05 19.03
C GLY A 71 -11.76 22.76 19.16
N PRO A 72 -11.52 22.29 20.40
CA PRO A 72 -10.69 21.11 20.67
C PRO A 72 -11.39 19.78 20.32
N SER A 73 -12.69 19.80 20.01
CA SER A 73 -13.47 18.59 19.75
C SER A 73 -13.20 18.03 18.35
N THR A 74 -13.20 16.71 18.24
CA THR A 74 -12.83 16.03 16.99
C THR A 74 -13.95 16.07 15.95
N GLU A 75 -15.18 16.11 16.43
CA GLU A 75 -16.41 16.22 15.68
C GLU A 75 -16.55 17.62 15.07
N GLU A 76 -16.33 18.67 15.85
CA GLU A 76 -16.34 20.04 15.35
C GLU A 76 -15.20 20.28 14.35
N PHE A 77 -14.00 19.75 14.62
CA PHE A 77 -12.92 19.78 13.64
C PHE A 77 -13.33 19.14 12.31
N ALA A 78 -13.95 17.96 12.35
CA ALA A 78 -14.42 17.28 11.15
C ALA A 78 -15.51 18.07 10.43
N GLN A 79 -16.44 18.69 11.16
CA GLN A 79 -17.49 19.52 10.58
C GLN A 79 -16.92 20.78 9.90
N ARG A 80 -16.03 21.50 10.58
CA ARG A 80 -15.36 22.69 9.99
C ARG A 80 -14.51 22.33 8.77
N LEU A 81 -13.83 21.19 8.79
CA LEU A 81 -13.08 20.71 7.65
C LEU A 81 -14.00 20.30 6.49
N ALA A 82 -15.18 19.75 6.78
CA ALA A 82 -16.20 19.47 5.77
C ALA A 82 -16.71 20.77 5.13
N ASP A 83 -16.97 21.81 5.92
CA ASP A 83 -17.38 23.13 5.41
C ASP A 83 -16.31 23.70 4.46
N GLU A 84 -15.03 23.68 4.86
CA GLU A 84 -13.91 24.13 4.03
C GLU A 84 -13.84 23.35 2.70
N ARG A 85 -13.96 22.01 2.76
CA ARG A 85 -13.91 21.16 1.56
C ARG A 85 -15.13 21.32 0.66
N ARG A 86 -16.31 21.57 1.24
CA ARG A 86 -17.55 21.81 0.49
C ARG A 86 -17.41 23.07 -0.36
N VAL A 87 -16.95 24.17 0.24
CA VAL A 87 -16.71 25.44 -0.48
C VAL A 87 -15.80 25.21 -1.69
N VAL A 88 -14.69 24.49 -1.50
CA VAL A 88 -13.77 24.17 -2.60
C VAL A 88 -14.42 23.29 -3.68
N LEU A 89 -15.28 22.34 -3.31
CA LEU A 89 -15.97 21.47 -4.27
C LEU A 89 -17.07 22.20 -5.06
N GLU A 90 -17.73 23.18 -4.45
CA GLU A 90 -18.83 23.95 -5.05
C GLU A 90 -18.33 25.14 -5.87
N GLU A 91 -17.36 25.90 -5.34
CA GLU A 91 -16.87 27.15 -5.92
C GLU A 91 -15.58 26.95 -6.73
N GLY A 92 -14.87 25.84 -6.50
CA GLY A 92 -13.54 25.59 -7.03
C GLY A 92 -12.44 26.08 -6.08
N ALA A 93 -11.18 25.72 -6.39
CA ALA A 93 -10.02 26.13 -5.60
C ALA A 93 -9.35 27.37 -6.21
N ASP A 94 -9.42 28.52 -5.54
CA ASP A 94 -8.73 29.75 -5.93
C ASP A 94 -7.22 29.57 -6.01
N GLN A 95 -6.51 30.09 -7.00
CA GLN A 95 -5.05 29.88 -7.08
C GLN A 95 -4.33 30.51 -5.87
N VAL A 96 -3.53 29.70 -5.15
CA VAL A 96 -2.65 30.19 -4.09
C VAL A 96 -1.22 30.29 -4.64
N PRO A 97 -0.54 31.43 -4.46
CA PRO A 97 0.84 31.58 -4.93
C PRO A 97 1.75 30.55 -4.28
N ASP A 98 2.72 30.04 -5.06
CA ASP A 98 3.71 29.05 -4.66
C ASP A 98 3.15 27.70 -4.15
N GLU A 99 1.86 27.41 -4.33
CA GLU A 99 1.23 26.18 -3.81
C GLU A 99 1.84 24.92 -4.44
N LEU A 100 2.00 24.93 -5.77
CA LEU A 100 2.58 23.82 -6.51
C LEU A 100 4.09 23.68 -6.27
N ASP A 101 4.83 24.78 -6.22
CA ASP A 101 6.28 24.76 -5.99
C ASP A 101 6.63 24.34 -4.57
N SER A 102 5.88 24.83 -3.58
CA SER A 102 6.00 24.42 -2.19
C SER A 102 5.67 22.94 -2.03
N ALA A 103 4.62 22.45 -2.68
CA ALA A 103 4.28 21.03 -2.68
C ALA A 103 5.38 20.18 -3.32
N ALA A 104 5.95 20.61 -4.45
CA ALA A 104 7.06 19.92 -5.09
C ALA A 104 8.32 19.92 -4.22
N HIS A 105 8.59 20.99 -3.47
CA HIS A 105 9.68 21.04 -2.50
C HIS A 105 9.42 20.09 -1.33
N ALA A 106 8.21 20.07 -0.78
CA ALA A 106 7.81 19.14 0.27
C ALA A 106 7.88 17.68 -0.19
N GLU A 107 7.48 17.37 -1.42
CA GLU A 107 7.64 16.04 -2.03
C GLU A 107 9.11 15.62 -2.10
N ARG A 108 10.01 16.53 -2.50
CA ARG A 108 11.45 16.28 -2.56
C ARG A 108 12.03 16.01 -1.17
N GLN A 109 11.69 16.83 -0.18
CA GLN A 109 12.14 16.65 1.19
C GLN A 109 11.56 15.38 1.85
N ALA A 110 10.34 15.00 1.48
CA ALA A 110 9.70 13.79 1.98
C ALA A 110 10.27 12.51 1.34
N ARG A 111 11.17 12.59 0.36
CA ARG A 111 11.83 11.43 -0.25
C ARG A 111 12.68 10.73 0.80
N GLN A 112 12.25 9.53 1.18
CA GLN A 112 12.97 8.67 2.12
C GLN A 112 14.11 7.89 1.42
N LEU A 113 14.94 8.57 0.60
CA LEU A 113 16.02 7.94 -0.17
C LEU A 113 16.89 6.95 0.63
N PRO A 114 17.39 7.26 1.83
CA PRO A 114 18.22 6.30 2.58
C PRO A 114 17.44 5.03 2.93
N LEU A 115 16.20 5.14 3.40
CA LEU A 115 15.36 3.97 3.68
C LEU A 115 15.00 3.19 2.40
N ARG A 116 14.88 3.87 1.26
CA ARG A 116 14.65 3.24 -0.04
C ARG A 116 15.86 2.46 -0.53
N LEU A 117 17.07 2.96 -0.29
CA LEU A 117 18.31 2.23 -0.58
C LEU A 117 18.44 0.98 0.28
N VAL A 118 18.11 1.08 1.58
CA VAL A 118 18.07 -0.08 2.49
C VAL A 118 17.02 -1.10 2.03
N GLU A 119 15.81 -0.65 1.68
CA GLU A 119 14.77 -1.51 1.11
C GLU A 119 15.27 -2.25 -0.15
N ALA A 120 15.89 -1.53 -1.09
CA ALA A 120 16.41 -2.11 -2.32
C ALA A 120 17.54 -3.10 -2.06
N GLY A 121 18.48 -2.77 -1.17
CA GLY A 121 19.57 -3.66 -0.78
C GLY A 121 19.06 -4.95 -0.14
N LEU A 122 18.09 -4.86 0.78
CA LEU A 122 17.49 -6.04 1.41
C LEU A 122 16.74 -6.93 0.41
N LEU A 123 16.02 -6.33 -0.55
CA LEU A 123 15.36 -7.08 -1.62
C LEU A 123 16.37 -7.76 -2.55
N LEU A 124 17.48 -7.09 -2.88
CA LEU A 124 18.54 -7.68 -3.70
C LEU A 124 19.18 -8.88 -2.98
N VAL A 125 19.46 -8.76 -1.69
CA VAL A 125 19.98 -9.86 -0.86
C VAL A 125 18.99 -11.03 -0.84
N ALA A 126 17.71 -10.77 -0.55
CA ALA A 126 16.68 -11.81 -0.53
C ALA A 126 16.55 -12.53 -1.88
N PHE A 127 16.56 -11.77 -2.98
CA PHE A 127 16.51 -12.32 -4.33
C PHE A 127 17.74 -13.18 -4.65
N THR A 128 18.93 -12.70 -4.31
CA THR A 128 20.19 -13.42 -4.56
C THR A 128 20.23 -14.73 -3.80
N LEU A 129 19.84 -14.72 -2.53
CA LEU A 129 19.77 -15.93 -1.72
C LEU A 129 18.76 -16.94 -2.27
N LEU A 130 17.59 -16.47 -2.69
CA LEU A 130 16.56 -17.33 -3.30
C LEU A 130 17.03 -17.93 -4.63
N ALA A 131 17.71 -17.15 -5.47
CA ALA A 131 18.30 -17.62 -6.72
C ALA A 131 19.40 -18.67 -6.46
N VAL A 132 20.28 -18.44 -5.49
CA VAL A 132 21.31 -19.41 -5.09
C VAL A 132 20.68 -20.71 -4.60
N THR A 133 19.65 -20.64 -3.74
CA THR A 133 18.93 -21.83 -3.26
C THR A 133 18.31 -22.63 -4.42
N ILE A 134 17.67 -21.95 -5.38
CA ILE A 134 17.08 -22.61 -6.56
C ILE A 134 18.17 -23.26 -7.43
N ILE A 135 19.27 -22.56 -7.70
CA ILE A 135 20.37 -23.10 -8.51
C ILE A 135 21.01 -24.31 -7.83
N GLN A 136 21.22 -24.27 -6.51
CA GLN A 136 21.73 -25.40 -5.75
C GLN A 136 20.76 -26.58 -5.80
N SER A 137 19.46 -26.34 -5.67
CA SER A 137 18.41 -27.38 -5.76
C SER A 137 18.40 -28.07 -7.13
N ILE A 138 18.48 -27.30 -8.23
CA ILE A 138 18.50 -27.85 -9.59
C ILE A 138 19.78 -28.66 -9.83
N ARG A 139 20.93 -28.19 -9.32
CA ARG A 139 22.20 -28.93 -9.43
C ARG A 139 22.20 -30.22 -8.62
N SER A 140 21.52 -30.25 -7.46
CA SER A 140 21.41 -31.45 -6.63
C SER A 140 20.47 -32.51 -7.19
N GLU A 141 19.56 -32.20 -8.12
CA GLU A 141 18.73 -33.22 -8.80
C GLU A 141 19.56 -34.17 -9.67
N ALA A 142 20.80 -33.81 -10.02
CA ALA A 142 21.75 -34.71 -10.68
C ALA A 142 22.45 -35.69 -9.71
N ALA A 143 22.28 -35.54 -8.39
CA ALA A 143 22.83 -36.42 -7.35
C ALA A 143 21.69 -37.20 -6.64
N GLY A 144 22.00 -38.41 -6.16
CA GLY A 144 21.02 -39.36 -5.63
C GLY A 144 20.20 -38.87 -4.42
N ILE A 145 19.12 -39.62 -4.13
CA ILE A 145 18.05 -39.27 -3.16
C ILE A 145 18.53 -38.96 -1.74
N ALA A 146 19.69 -39.47 -1.34
CA ALA A 146 20.23 -39.33 0.01
C ALA A 146 21.05 -38.03 0.24
N GLU A 147 21.46 -37.31 -0.81
CA GLU A 147 22.19 -36.01 -0.71
C GLU A 147 21.27 -34.80 -1.00
N ARG A 148 19.95 -35.01 -0.96
CA ARG A 148 18.94 -34.13 -1.57
C ARG A 148 18.69 -32.76 -0.94
N VAL A 149 19.30 -32.44 0.20
CA VAL A 149 19.20 -31.09 0.77
C VAL A 149 20.60 -30.69 1.21
N PRO A 150 21.27 -29.76 0.51
CA PRO A 150 22.50 -29.19 1.05
C PRO A 150 22.16 -28.61 2.43
N GLU A 151 22.94 -28.93 3.47
CA GLU A 151 22.70 -28.50 4.86
C GLU A 151 22.44 -26.98 4.99
N GLN A 152 22.97 -26.22 4.03
CA GLN A 152 22.86 -24.76 3.94
C GLN A 152 21.55 -24.26 3.32
N GLY A 153 20.82 -25.09 2.56
CA GLY A 153 19.56 -24.75 1.89
C GLY A 153 18.49 -24.15 2.81
N PRO A 154 18.12 -24.80 3.94
CA PRO A 154 17.14 -24.24 4.87
C PRO A 154 17.62 -22.92 5.52
N ILE A 155 18.92 -22.79 5.77
CA ILE A 155 19.52 -21.56 6.33
C ILE A 155 19.42 -20.41 5.32
N LEU A 156 19.80 -20.63 4.06
CA LEU A 156 19.72 -19.62 3.00
C LEU A 156 18.27 -19.16 2.78
N LEU A 157 17.31 -20.10 2.79
CA LEU A 157 15.89 -19.78 2.68
C LEU A 157 15.41 -18.95 3.88
N ALA A 158 15.79 -19.33 5.10
CA ALA A 158 15.43 -18.57 6.30
C ALA A 158 15.97 -17.13 6.26
N VAL A 159 17.24 -16.95 5.87
CA VAL A 159 17.84 -15.62 5.73
C VAL A 159 17.14 -14.81 4.63
N ALA A 160 16.79 -15.44 3.48
CA ALA A 160 16.05 -14.78 2.41
C ALA A 160 14.67 -14.29 2.88
N VAL A 161 13.94 -15.10 3.65
CA VAL A 161 12.64 -14.73 4.23
C VAL A 161 12.80 -13.57 5.21
N VAL A 162 13.78 -13.63 6.12
CA VAL A 162 14.04 -12.54 7.09
C VAL A 162 14.41 -11.25 6.37
N ALA A 163 15.29 -11.30 5.37
CA ALA A 163 15.65 -10.12 4.56
C ALA A 163 14.43 -9.52 3.84
N GLY A 164 13.55 -10.36 3.26
CA GLY A 164 12.30 -9.93 2.65
C GLY A 164 11.33 -9.26 3.64
N LEU A 165 11.19 -9.81 4.85
CA LEU A 165 10.36 -9.23 5.91
C LEU A 165 10.91 -7.88 6.39
N LEU A 166 12.23 -7.78 6.56
CA LEU A 166 12.89 -6.51 6.91
C LEU A 166 12.72 -5.48 5.80
N ALA A 167 12.85 -5.86 4.53
CA ALA A 167 12.59 -4.97 3.39
C ALA A 167 11.15 -4.43 3.40
N ALA A 168 10.18 -5.31 3.69
CA ALA A 168 8.79 -4.92 3.83
C ALA A 168 8.57 -3.96 5.01
N LEU A 169 9.21 -4.19 6.16
CA LEU A 169 9.14 -3.30 7.31
C LEU A 169 9.72 -1.91 6.98
N VAL A 170 10.93 -1.86 6.43
CA VAL A 170 11.61 -0.62 6.05
C VAL A 170 10.79 0.14 5.01
N GLY A 171 10.29 -0.54 3.98
CA GLY A 171 9.42 0.06 2.97
C GLY A 171 8.11 0.60 3.56
N ALA A 172 7.53 -0.06 4.55
CA ALA A 172 6.34 0.43 5.24
C ALA A 172 6.62 1.67 6.10
N VAL A 173 7.73 1.67 6.85
CA VAL A 173 8.18 2.83 7.64
C VAL A 173 8.46 4.03 6.74
N ALA A 174 9.17 3.81 5.61
CA ALA A 174 9.46 4.86 4.64
C ALA A 174 8.18 5.49 4.07
N THR A 175 7.17 4.69 3.70
CA THR A 175 5.88 5.21 3.23
C THR A 175 5.15 6.00 4.31
N ARG A 176 5.10 5.49 5.55
CA ARG A 176 4.44 6.16 6.67
C ARG A 176 5.10 7.51 7.00
N ARG A 177 6.44 7.57 6.97
CA ARG A 177 7.19 8.80 7.24
C ARG A 177 6.99 9.83 6.13
N ARG A 178 7.00 9.39 4.86
CA ARG A 178 6.68 10.25 3.71
C ARG A 178 5.28 10.85 3.84
N ASP A 179 4.27 10.02 4.09
CA ASP A 179 2.88 10.47 4.23
C ASP A 179 2.73 11.45 5.41
N HIS A 180 3.37 11.19 6.54
CA HIS A 180 3.33 12.08 7.70
C HIS A 180 3.95 13.45 7.40
N LEU A 181 5.05 13.51 6.65
CA LEU A 181 5.68 14.77 6.24
C LEU A 181 4.79 15.56 5.27
N LEU A 182 4.18 14.89 4.30
CA LEU A 182 3.27 15.53 3.33
C LEU A 182 1.99 16.04 4.01
N LEU A 183 1.41 15.27 4.93
CA LEU A 183 0.29 15.74 5.75
C LEU A 183 0.71 16.88 6.68
N GLY A 184 1.94 16.84 7.20
CA GLY A 184 2.52 17.93 7.99
C GLY A 184 2.64 19.23 7.19
N TRP A 185 3.05 19.14 5.92
CA TRP A 185 3.05 20.27 5.00
C TRP A 185 1.64 20.83 4.79
N ALA A 186 0.64 19.97 4.52
CA ALA A 186 -0.73 20.46 4.31
C ALA A 186 -1.31 21.12 5.58
N VAL A 187 -1.03 20.55 6.76
CA VAL A 187 -1.43 21.13 8.06
C VAL A 187 -0.76 22.48 8.34
N SER A 188 0.40 22.76 7.73
CA SER A 188 1.08 24.04 7.93
C SER A 188 0.49 25.20 7.13
N ARG A 189 -0.45 24.92 6.21
CA ARG A 189 -1.01 25.90 5.27
C ARG A 189 -2.52 26.01 5.43
N PRO A 190 -3.08 27.19 5.75
CA PRO A 190 -4.51 27.37 5.92
C PRO A 190 -5.25 27.08 4.60
N GLY A 191 -6.39 26.39 4.67
CA GLY A 191 -7.20 26.02 3.50
C GLY A 191 -6.70 24.80 2.71
N GLN A 192 -5.49 24.29 3.00
CA GLN A 192 -4.89 23.24 2.17
C GLN A 192 -5.59 21.89 2.33
N LEU A 193 -6.09 21.55 3.53
CA LEU A 193 -6.72 20.25 3.75
C LEU A 193 -8.06 20.13 3.03
N GLY A 194 -8.83 21.22 2.91
CA GLY A 194 -10.03 21.27 2.09
C GLY A 194 -9.73 21.12 0.60
N ARG A 195 -8.65 21.74 0.13
CA ARG A 195 -8.21 21.71 -1.29
C ARG A 195 -7.57 20.40 -1.72
N GLY A 196 -7.04 19.65 -0.76
CA GLY A 196 -6.31 18.41 -1.00
C GLY A 196 -4.82 18.64 -1.23
N LEU A 197 -4.12 17.60 -1.67
CA LEU A 197 -2.67 17.60 -1.79
C LEU A 197 -2.26 17.57 -3.28
N PRO A 198 -1.66 18.66 -3.82
CA PRO A 198 -1.22 18.74 -5.21
C PRO A 198 0.05 17.91 -5.42
N LEU A 199 -0.12 16.60 -5.50
CA LEU A 199 0.99 15.65 -5.56
C LEU A 199 1.17 15.09 -6.96
N ARG A 200 2.42 15.03 -7.42
CA ARG A 200 2.79 14.37 -8.67
C ARG A 200 2.74 12.85 -8.52
N ARG A 201 2.92 12.35 -7.30
CA ARG A 201 2.84 10.93 -6.97
C ARG A 201 1.81 10.68 -5.86
N PRO A 202 0.93 9.68 -6.00
CA PRO A 202 -0.12 9.43 -5.02
C PRO A 202 0.46 9.21 -3.63
N LEU A 203 -0.23 9.73 -2.61
CA LEU A 203 -0.02 9.34 -1.22
C LEU A 203 -0.23 7.84 -1.10
N GLN A 204 0.56 7.19 -0.24
CA GLN A 204 0.54 5.73 -0.09
C GLN A 204 0.93 4.95 -1.36
N GLY A 205 1.62 5.59 -2.31
CA GLY A 205 2.27 4.90 -3.43
C GLY A 205 3.09 3.72 -2.93
N GLU A 206 2.79 2.52 -3.46
CA GLU A 206 3.31 1.28 -2.90
C GLU A 206 4.84 1.21 -3.02
N SER A 207 5.48 0.84 -1.92
CA SER A 207 6.89 0.46 -1.87
C SER A 207 7.06 -0.99 -2.31
N ALA A 208 8.18 -1.30 -2.98
CA ALA A 208 8.40 -2.59 -3.62
C ALA A 208 8.38 -3.74 -2.60
N GLY A 209 9.02 -3.58 -1.44
CA GLY A 209 9.08 -4.62 -0.41
C GLY A 209 7.70 -4.98 0.14
N PRO A 210 6.90 -4.01 0.61
CA PRO A 210 5.53 -4.26 1.01
C PRO A 210 4.63 -4.78 -0.11
N ALA A 211 4.86 -4.38 -1.37
CA ALA A 211 4.09 -4.90 -2.50
C ALA A 211 4.38 -6.39 -2.71
N VAL A 212 5.65 -6.77 -2.76
CA VAL A 212 6.12 -8.16 -2.93
C VAL A 212 5.63 -9.04 -1.78
N ALA A 213 5.77 -8.60 -0.53
CA ALA A 213 5.27 -9.35 0.63
C ALA A 213 3.74 -9.55 0.58
N ARG A 214 2.99 -8.58 0.05
CA ARG A 214 1.53 -8.67 -0.07
C ARG A 214 1.06 -9.52 -1.23
N SER A 215 1.81 -9.56 -2.34
CA SER A 215 1.46 -10.34 -3.51
C SER A 215 1.84 -11.81 -3.33
N LEU A 216 3.05 -12.08 -2.83
CA LEU A 216 3.59 -13.43 -2.71
C LEU A 216 3.28 -14.07 -1.36
N GLY A 217 3.20 -13.31 -0.26
CA GLY A 217 3.02 -13.86 1.09
C GLY A 217 1.84 -14.82 1.24
N PRO A 218 0.60 -14.43 0.87
CA PRO A 218 -0.55 -15.32 0.96
C PRO A 218 -0.43 -16.56 0.05
N ALA A 219 0.11 -16.40 -1.16
CA ALA A 219 0.28 -17.52 -2.09
C ALA A 219 1.32 -18.53 -1.57
N LEU A 220 2.43 -18.04 -1.02
CA LEU A 220 3.47 -18.87 -0.40
C LEU A 220 2.95 -19.58 0.85
N LEU A 221 2.16 -18.91 1.69
CA LEU A 221 1.54 -19.54 2.86
C LEU A 221 0.53 -20.63 2.48
N VAL A 222 -0.25 -20.42 1.42
CA VAL A 222 -1.16 -21.46 0.90
C VAL A 222 -0.37 -22.65 0.39
N GLY A 223 0.65 -22.43 -0.46
CA GLY A 223 1.49 -23.49 -0.99
C GLY A 223 2.20 -24.28 0.11
N ALA A 224 2.85 -23.58 1.04
CA ALA A 224 3.53 -24.20 2.18
C ALA A 224 2.56 -24.94 3.10
N GLY A 225 1.37 -24.38 3.35
CA GLY A 225 0.35 -25.00 4.18
C GLY A 225 -0.19 -26.30 3.58
N VAL A 226 -0.50 -26.31 2.28
CA VAL A 226 -0.92 -27.52 1.56
C VAL A 226 0.19 -28.58 1.57
N LEU A 227 1.43 -28.19 1.26
CA LEU A 227 2.56 -29.12 1.26
C LEU A 227 2.82 -29.72 2.64
N ALA A 228 2.75 -28.92 3.70
CA ALA A 228 2.91 -29.41 5.08
C ALA A 228 1.79 -30.39 5.47
N ILE A 229 0.53 -30.11 5.11
CA ILE A 229 -0.58 -31.02 5.38
C ILE A 229 -0.40 -32.34 4.62
N VAL A 230 -0.05 -32.29 3.34
CA VAL A 230 0.20 -33.49 2.52
C VAL A 230 1.36 -34.31 3.07
N ALA A 231 2.47 -33.66 3.44
CA ALA A 231 3.62 -34.34 4.05
C ALA A 231 3.27 -34.97 5.40
N GLY A 232 2.54 -34.26 6.27
CA GLY A 232 2.09 -34.78 7.55
C GLY A 232 1.13 -35.97 7.40
N ALA A 233 0.19 -35.90 6.44
CA ALA A 233 -0.71 -37.00 6.13
C ALA A 233 0.06 -38.21 5.56
N ALA A 234 1.02 -37.98 4.66
CA ALA A 234 1.87 -39.04 4.12
C ALA A 234 2.68 -39.74 5.22
N LEU A 235 3.26 -39.00 6.17
CA LEU A 235 3.97 -39.59 7.32
C LEU A 235 3.04 -40.46 8.17
N LEU A 236 1.81 -40.04 8.44
CA LEU A 236 0.84 -40.85 9.21
C LEU A 236 0.39 -42.12 8.47
N LEU A 237 0.34 -42.10 7.14
CA LEU A 237 -0.06 -43.25 6.32
C LEU A 237 1.10 -44.22 6.07
N ILE A 238 2.31 -43.71 5.90
CA ILE A 238 3.50 -44.48 5.49
C ILE A 238 4.28 -45.01 6.69
N SER A 239 4.49 -44.23 7.76
CA SER A 239 5.23 -44.68 8.95
C SER A 239 4.72 -45.99 9.57
N PRO A 240 3.40 -46.24 9.71
CA PRO A 240 2.91 -47.51 10.23
C PRO A 240 3.23 -48.71 9.30
N MET A 241 3.34 -48.48 7.98
CA MET A 241 3.66 -49.54 7.01
C MET A 241 5.15 -49.89 6.99
N LEU A 242 6.04 -48.97 7.37
CA LEU A 242 7.48 -49.23 7.49
C LEU A 242 7.92 -49.73 8.88
N GLY A 243 6.98 -49.87 9.83
CA GLY A 243 7.31 -50.26 11.20
C GLY A 243 8.10 -49.20 11.98
N ASP A 244 8.15 -47.95 11.49
CA ASP A 244 8.87 -46.84 12.11
C ASP A 244 8.00 -46.21 13.21
N VAL A 245 7.96 -46.88 14.36
CA VAL A 245 7.23 -46.43 15.55
C VAL A 245 8.09 -45.42 16.33
N GLY A 246 8.24 -44.20 15.78
CA GLY A 246 8.68 -43.04 16.56
C GLY A 246 9.69 -42.10 15.88
N GLY A 247 10.37 -42.51 14.82
CA GLY A 247 11.43 -41.73 14.18
C GLY A 247 10.94 -40.41 13.58
N VAL A 248 10.10 -40.49 12.53
CA VAL A 248 9.66 -39.31 11.76
C VAL A 248 8.18 -38.96 12.01
N SER A 249 7.40 -39.91 12.53
CA SER A 249 5.96 -39.78 12.76
C SER A 249 5.56 -38.75 13.82
N HIS A 250 6.46 -38.44 14.77
CA HIS A 250 6.20 -37.41 15.80
C HIS A 250 6.11 -35.99 15.23
N TRP A 251 6.63 -35.75 14.01
CA TRP A 251 6.50 -34.47 13.30
C TRP A 251 5.15 -34.29 12.60
N ALA A 252 4.42 -35.38 12.33
CA ALA A 252 3.15 -35.33 11.62
C ALA A 252 2.10 -34.39 12.24
N PRO A 253 1.82 -34.41 13.57
CA PRO A 253 0.87 -33.48 14.17
C PRO A 253 1.32 -32.01 14.04
N TRP A 254 2.63 -31.75 14.07
CA TRP A 254 3.18 -30.40 13.87
C TRP A 254 3.04 -29.93 12.41
N LEU A 255 3.24 -30.81 11.44
CA LEU A 255 3.07 -30.50 10.02
C LEU A 255 1.60 -30.26 9.66
N LEU A 256 0.69 -31.08 10.17
CA LEU A 256 -0.75 -30.89 9.99
C LEU A 256 -1.25 -29.62 10.67
N GLY A 257 -0.93 -29.44 11.95
CA GLY A 257 -1.33 -28.26 12.72
C GLY A 257 -0.70 -26.96 12.18
N GLY A 258 0.59 -26.98 11.85
CA GLY A 258 1.30 -25.86 11.25
C GLY A 258 0.77 -25.51 9.85
N GLY A 259 0.47 -26.51 9.02
CA GLY A 259 -0.12 -26.30 7.70
C GLY A 259 -1.53 -25.71 7.78
N ALA A 260 -2.38 -26.19 8.70
CA ALA A 260 -3.70 -25.60 8.95
C ALA A 260 -3.59 -24.15 9.45
N ALA A 261 -2.68 -23.87 10.38
CA ALA A 261 -2.41 -22.52 10.87
C ALA A 261 -1.94 -21.58 9.74
N ALA A 262 -1.08 -22.06 8.84
CA ALA A 262 -0.61 -21.30 7.68
C ALA A 262 -1.76 -20.93 6.73
N LEU A 263 -2.72 -21.84 6.51
CA LEU A 263 -3.92 -21.57 5.71
C LEU A 263 -4.82 -20.51 6.37
N VAL A 264 -5.07 -20.63 7.68
CA VAL A 264 -5.83 -19.62 8.43
C VAL A 264 -5.15 -18.24 8.37
N ALA A 265 -3.83 -18.20 8.55
CA ALA A 265 -3.05 -16.97 8.43
C ALA A 265 -3.15 -16.37 7.02
N ALA A 266 -3.11 -17.18 5.96
CA ALA A 266 -3.26 -16.72 4.59
C ALA A 266 -4.63 -16.06 4.35
N VAL A 267 -5.72 -16.67 4.83
CA VAL A 267 -7.07 -16.09 4.74
C VAL A 267 -7.15 -14.77 5.50
N LEU A 268 -6.60 -14.71 6.72
CA LEU A 268 -6.57 -13.49 7.52
C LEU A 268 -5.80 -12.37 6.82
N LEU A 269 -4.65 -12.69 6.20
CA LEU A 269 -3.86 -11.71 5.45
C LEU A 269 -4.61 -11.17 4.23
N ILE A 270 -5.34 -12.03 3.50
CA ILE A 270 -6.20 -11.60 2.38
C ILE A 270 -7.31 -10.67 2.87
N TYR A 271 -7.94 -11.02 3.99
CA TYR A 271 -8.98 -10.19 4.61
C TYR A 271 -8.46 -8.82 5.03
N LEU A 272 -7.32 -8.78 5.72
CA LEU A 272 -6.65 -7.55 6.13
C LEU A 272 -6.22 -6.72 4.92
N ARG A 273 -5.74 -7.35 3.84
CA ARG A 273 -5.42 -6.69 2.57
C ARG A 273 -6.65 -6.00 1.99
N SER A 274 -7.80 -6.67 1.94
CA SER A 274 -9.06 -6.07 1.46
C SER A 274 -9.45 -4.84 2.28
N ARG A 275 -9.42 -4.94 3.62
CA ARG A 275 -9.73 -3.80 4.50
C ARG A 275 -8.74 -2.65 4.30
N ARG A 276 -7.46 -2.94 4.17
CA ARG A 276 -6.41 -1.93 3.97
C ARG A 276 -6.57 -1.22 2.64
N LEU A 277 -6.84 -1.94 1.54
CA LEU A 277 -7.10 -1.34 0.23
C LEU A 277 -8.30 -0.38 0.27
N ARG A 278 -9.37 -0.74 0.98
CA ARG A 278 -10.50 0.19 1.18
C ARG A 278 -10.09 1.47 1.91
N ARG A 279 -9.28 1.35 2.97
CA ARG A 279 -8.76 2.52 3.71
C ARG A 279 -7.84 3.38 2.83
N ILE A 280 -6.97 2.76 2.05
CA ILE A 280 -6.07 3.47 1.13
C ILE A 280 -6.89 4.29 0.13
N VAL A 281 -7.89 3.68 -0.50
CA VAL A 281 -8.72 4.38 -1.49
C VAL A 281 -9.54 5.51 -0.87
N ARG A 282 -10.07 5.31 0.35
CA ARG A 282 -10.77 6.39 1.06
C ARG A 282 -9.83 7.56 1.36
N ARG A 283 -8.61 7.28 1.79
CA ARG A 283 -7.60 8.32 2.09
C ARG A 283 -7.07 9.01 0.84
N SER A 284 -6.86 8.29 -0.26
CA SER A 284 -6.44 8.89 -1.53
C SER A 284 -7.51 9.82 -2.07
N ARG A 285 -8.79 9.44 -1.93
CA ARG A 285 -9.94 10.30 -2.28
C ARG A 285 -10.02 11.53 -1.38
N ALA A 286 -9.93 11.35 -0.06
CA ALA A 286 -9.96 12.48 0.87
C ALA A 286 -8.79 13.47 0.66
N ALA A 287 -7.66 13.00 0.16
CA ALA A 287 -6.49 13.82 -0.18
C ALA A 287 -6.49 14.34 -1.63
N GLU A 288 -7.51 14.00 -2.42
CA GLU A 288 -7.57 14.37 -3.83
C GLU A 288 -7.53 15.89 -3.99
N TRP A 289 -6.68 16.32 -4.91
CA TRP A 289 -6.44 17.72 -5.27
C TRP A 289 -7.58 18.26 -6.14
N ILE A 290 -8.18 19.38 -5.73
CA ILE A 290 -9.34 20.00 -6.40
C ILE A 290 -8.95 21.30 -7.16
N GLY A 291 -7.67 21.65 -7.20
CA GLY A 291 -7.20 22.82 -7.97
C GLY A 291 -6.69 22.49 -9.38
N PRO A 292 -6.18 23.50 -10.11
CA PRO A 292 -5.64 23.31 -11.45
C PRO A 292 -4.55 22.22 -11.44
N THR A 293 -4.62 21.32 -12.42
CA THR A 293 -3.74 20.15 -12.47
C THR A 293 -2.28 20.60 -12.55
N PRO A 294 -1.38 20.06 -11.72
CA PRO A 294 0.04 20.30 -11.88
C PRO A 294 0.45 19.82 -13.28
N GLN A 295 1.07 20.70 -14.09
CA GLN A 295 1.55 20.31 -15.40
C GLN A 295 2.55 19.16 -15.22
N VAL A 296 2.21 18.00 -15.77
CA VAL A 296 3.15 16.89 -15.89
C VAL A 296 4.08 17.31 -17.01
N GLU A 297 5.29 17.76 -16.67
CA GLU A 297 6.37 17.86 -17.66
C GLU A 297 6.52 16.48 -18.30
N GLU A 298 6.11 16.36 -19.57
CA GLU A 298 6.50 15.23 -20.41
C GLU A 298 8.03 15.13 -20.37
N PRO A 299 8.60 13.94 -20.14
CA PRO A 299 10.04 13.78 -20.28
C PRO A 299 10.42 14.20 -21.70
N PRO A 300 11.51 14.96 -21.90
CA PRO A 300 11.96 15.30 -23.25
C PRO A 300 12.11 14.00 -24.03
N ALA A 301 11.49 13.95 -25.22
CA ALA A 301 11.72 12.86 -26.15
C ALA A 301 13.23 12.80 -26.41
N VAL A 302 13.88 11.75 -25.92
CA VAL A 302 15.26 11.38 -26.27
C VAL A 302 15.19 10.27 -27.30
#